data_AF-A0A7C4TXA8-F1
#
_entry.id   AF-A0A7C4TXA8-F1
#
_cell.length_a   1.000
_cell.length_b   1.000
_cell.length_c   1.000
_cell.angle_alpha   90.00
_cell.angle_beta   90.00
_cell.angle_gamma   90.00
#
_symmetry.space_group_name_H-M   'P 1'
#
loop_
_entity.id
_entity.type
_entity.pdbx_description
1 polymer ?
#
loop_
_entity_poly.entity_id
_entity_poly.type
_entity_poly.pdbx_seq_one_letter_code
_entity_poly.pdbx_strand_id
1 'polypeptide(L)'
;MLAGAAARAQQPAATAYPLTLHVTRSRLVMVTDNSTSNVRDVDLLDLLHGTLGGKKLVLAELVHDGFWSRGHPLLVPGDYAVRLKQNKQTDPGELQQSYELRLADGKTRLLFLWGMSE
;
A
#
# COMPACT_ATOMS: atom_id res chain seq x y z
N MET A 1 9.18 38.55 37.78
CA MET A 1 8.34 37.74 36.86
C MET A 1 8.90 37.93 35.45
N LEU A 2 9.50 36.91 34.86
CA LEU A 2 9.98 36.96 33.47
C LEU A 2 9.50 35.68 32.79
N ALA A 3 8.44 35.79 31.99
CA ALA A 3 7.92 34.72 31.16
C ALA A 3 8.77 34.64 29.89
N GLY A 4 9.64 33.64 29.82
CA GLY A 4 10.32 33.27 28.57
C GLY A 4 9.32 32.59 27.65
N ALA A 5 8.92 33.28 26.59
CA ALA A 5 8.15 32.69 25.50
C ALA A 5 9.04 31.66 24.78
N ALA A 6 8.85 30.38 25.10
CA ALA A 6 9.42 29.30 24.32
C ALA A 6 8.75 29.32 22.94
N ALA A 7 9.46 29.83 21.94
CA ALA A 7 9.12 29.68 20.54
C ALA A 7 9.04 28.16 20.25
N ARG A 8 7.81 27.64 20.18
CA ARG A 8 7.55 26.32 19.61
C ARG A 8 7.97 26.40 18.14
N ALA A 9 9.16 25.88 17.84
CA ALA A 9 9.51 25.53 16.47
C ALA A 9 8.39 24.63 15.95
N GLN A 10 7.57 25.16 15.04
CA GLN A 10 6.65 24.37 14.25
C GLN A 10 7.52 23.37 13.48
N GLN A 11 7.63 22.15 14.01
CA GLN A 11 8.11 21.01 13.24
C GLN A 11 7.29 20.99 11.95
N PRO A 12 7.92 21.00 10.76
CA PRO A 12 7.19 20.87 9.51
C PRO A 12 6.33 19.63 9.64
N ALA A 13 5.01 19.80 9.47
CA ALA A 13 4.06 18.71 9.61
C ALA A 13 4.58 17.54 8.77
N ALA A 14 4.99 16.47 9.45
CA ALA A 14 5.55 15.30 8.79
C ALA A 14 4.60 14.91 7.68
N THR A 15 5.07 14.96 6.44
CA THR A 15 4.26 14.69 5.25
C THR A 15 3.58 13.35 5.49
N ALA A 16 2.25 13.33 5.64
CA ALA A 16 1.53 12.14 6.11
C ALA A 16 1.77 10.91 5.23
N TYR A 17 2.22 11.13 3.99
CA TYR A 17 2.63 10.15 2.99
C TYR A 17 4.04 10.48 2.49
N PRO A 18 5.09 10.04 3.18
CA PRO A 18 6.47 10.46 2.91
C PRO A 18 7.11 9.71 1.73
N LEU A 19 6.45 8.68 1.17
CA LEU A 19 6.98 7.85 0.09
C LEU A 19 6.16 8.05 -1.18
N THR A 20 6.79 7.80 -2.33
CA THR A 20 6.13 7.81 -3.65
C THR A 20 6.26 6.43 -4.29
N LEU A 21 5.13 5.78 -4.57
CA LEU A 21 5.04 4.56 -5.35
C LEU A 21 4.77 4.93 -6.80
N HIS A 22 5.71 4.61 -7.69
CA HIS A 22 5.50 4.72 -9.13
C HIS A 22 4.89 3.42 -9.65
N VAL A 23 3.58 3.41 -9.89
CA VAL A 23 2.86 2.27 -10.45
C VAL A 23 3.12 2.21 -11.95
N THR A 24 3.60 1.08 -12.44
CA THR A 24 3.81 0.83 -13.88
C THR A 24 2.70 -0.01 -14.48
N ARG A 25 2.07 -0.87 -13.66
CA ARG A 25 0.98 -1.76 -14.08
C ARG A 25 0.13 -2.18 -12.89
N SER A 26 -1.16 -2.34 -13.11
CA SER A 26 -2.10 -3.02 -12.19
C SER A 26 -2.84 -4.12 -12.97
N ARG A 27 -3.11 -5.25 -12.30
CA ARG A 27 -3.84 -6.39 -12.90
C ARG A 27 -4.60 -7.16 -11.83
N LEU A 28 -5.77 -7.66 -12.18
CA LEU A 28 -6.52 -8.56 -11.30
C LEU A 28 -6.13 -10.00 -11.55
N VAL A 29 -5.97 -10.74 -10.46
CA VAL A 29 -5.66 -12.17 -10.46
C VAL A 29 -6.63 -12.89 -9.53
N MET A 30 -7.19 -14.01 -10.01
CA MET A 30 -7.98 -14.90 -9.17
C MET A 30 -7.08 -15.65 -8.19
N VAL A 31 -7.51 -15.67 -6.94
CA VAL A 31 -6.89 -16.47 -5.90
C VAL A 31 -7.37 -17.91 -6.08
N THR A 32 -6.49 -18.81 -6.49
CA THR A 32 -6.78 -20.25 -6.50
C THR A 32 -6.53 -20.85 -5.11
N ASP A 33 -7.23 -21.94 -4.79
CA ASP A 33 -7.30 -22.62 -3.47
C ASP A 33 -5.96 -22.94 -2.76
N ASN A 34 -4.82 -22.80 -3.44
CA ASN A 34 -3.47 -22.99 -2.90
C ASN A 34 -2.84 -21.74 -2.25
N SER A 35 -3.63 -20.72 -1.90
CA SER A 35 -3.10 -19.46 -1.36
C SER A 35 -2.96 -19.49 0.16
N THR A 36 -2.02 -18.70 0.69
CA THR A 36 -1.67 -18.64 2.12
C THR A 36 -2.88 -18.29 3.00
N SER A 37 -2.81 -18.62 4.29
CA SER A 37 -3.93 -18.47 5.26
C SER A 37 -4.58 -17.08 5.29
N ASN A 38 -3.83 -16.02 4.93
CA ASN A 38 -4.32 -14.63 4.89
C ASN A 38 -5.19 -14.30 3.66
N VAL A 39 -5.37 -15.24 2.73
CA VAL A 39 -5.96 -15.02 1.39
C VAL A 39 -7.11 -16.01 1.12
N ARG A 40 -7.41 -16.90 2.07
CA ARG A 40 -8.43 -17.96 1.92
C ARG A 40 -9.85 -17.44 1.72
N ASP A 41 -10.11 -16.20 2.13
CA ASP A 41 -11.41 -15.52 2.02
C ASP A 41 -11.38 -14.37 0.99
N VAL A 42 -10.45 -14.41 0.03
CA VAL A 42 -10.27 -13.38 -1.01
C VAL A 42 -10.51 -14.02 -2.37
N ASP A 43 -11.47 -13.49 -3.14
CA ASP A 43 -11.74 -14.00 -4.50
C ASP A 43 -10.70 -13.49 -5.52
N LEU A 44 -10.23 -12.25 -5.33
CA LEU A 44 -9.36 -11.54 -6.28
C LEU A 44 -8.28 -10.73 -5.57
N LEU A 45 -7.11 -10.65 -6.20
CA LEU A 45 -6.04 -9.73 -5.85
C LEU A 45 -5.88 -8.70 -6.97
N ASP A 46 -5.88 -7.41 -6.65
CA ASP A 46 -5.29 -6.41 -7.54
C ASP A 46 -3.78 -6.37 -7.28
N LEU A 47 -3.01 -6.89 -8.22
CA LEU A 47 -1.56 -6.87 -8.19
C LEU A 47 -1.04 -5.62 -8.89
N LEU A 48 -0.34 -4.80 -8.11
CA LEU A 48 0.33 -3.59 -8.54
C LEU A 48 1.81 -3.83 -8.68
N HIS A 49 2.32 -3.63 -9.89
CA HIS A 49 3.73 -3.55 -10.17
C HIS A 49 4.15 -2.09 -10.13
N GLY A 50 5.20 -1.80 -9.37
CA GLY A 50 5.71 -0.45 -9.28
C GLY A 50 7.09 -0.37 -8.66
N THR A 51 7.58 0.85 -8.53
CA THR A 51 8.84 1.13 -7.85
C THR A 51 8.63 2.04 -6.64
N LEU A 52 9.30 1.70 -5.54
CA LEU A 52 9.28 2.47 -4.30
C LEU A 52 10.72 2.67 -3.84
N GLY A 53 11.18 3.91 -3.80
CA GLY A 53 12.58 4.23 -3.45
C GLY A 53 13.60 3.53 -4.37
N GLY A 54 13.28 3.40 -5.66
CA GLY A 54 14.13 2.73 -6.67
C GLY A 54 14.06 1.20 -6.68
N LYS A 55 13.33 0.56 -5.76
CA LYS A 55 13.14 -0.89 -5.73
C LYS A 55 11.86 -1.27 -6.46
N LYS A 56 11.92 -2.24 -7.36
CA LYS A 56 10.74 -2.81 -8.01
C LYS A 56 10.04 -3.78 -7.06
N LEU A 57 8.74 -3.59 -6.86
CA LEU A 57 7.92 -4.35 -5.93
C LEU A 57 6.64 -4.80 -6.62
N VAL A 58 6.09 -5.91 -6.13
CA VAL A 58 4.71 -6.32 -6.38
C VAL A 58 3.94 -6.10 -5.09
N LEU A 59 2.93 -5.24 -5.16
CA LEU A 59 1.99 -5.01 -4.07
C LEU A 59 0.65 -5.64 -4.43
N ALA A 60 -0.11 -6.08 -3.42
CA ALA A 60 -1.43 -6.66 -3.60
C ALA A 60 -2.47 -5.92 -2.76
N GLU A 61 -3.60 -5.56 -3.37
CA GLU A 61 -4.82 -5.19 -2.66
C GLU A 61 -5.74 -6.41 -2.59
N LEU A 62 -6.24 -6.72 -1.40
CA LEU A 62 -7.20 -7.80 -1.19
C LEU A 62 -8.59 -7.31 -1.60
N VAL A 63 -9.20 -7.97 -2.58
CA VAL A 63 -10.55 -7.64 -3.05
C VAL A 63 -11.50 -8.74 -2.54
N HIS A 64 -12.17 -8.45 -1.43
CA HIS A 64 -13.19 -9.31 -0.84
C HIS A 64 -14.57 -8.99 -1.46
N ASP A 65 -15.34 -10.03 -1.80
CA ASP A 65 -16.71 -9.99 -2.30
C ASP A 65 -16.98 -9.12 -3.55
N GLY A 66 -17.11 -9.79 -4.69
CA GLY A 66 -17.87 -9.29 -5.82
C GLY A 66 -17.20 -8.18 -6.63
N PHE A 67 -16.28 -8.60 -7.51
CA PHE A 67 -15.84 -7.81 -8.67
C PHE A 67 -17.00 -7.15 -9.44
N TRP A 68 -18.13 -7.85 -9.47
CA TRP A 68 -19.37 -7.43 -10.13
C TRP A 68 -20.21 -6.44 -9.33
N SER A 69 -19.91 -6.23 -8.05
CA SER A 69 -20.76 -5.43 -7.17
C SER A 69 -20.66 -3.94 -7.47
N ARG A 70 -19.45 -3.36 -7.60
CA ARG A 70 -19.28 -1.89 -7.66
C ARG A 70 -18.02 -1.37 -8.37
N GLY A 71 -17.41 -2.13 -9.28
CA GLY A 71 -16.36 -1.63 -10.17
C GLY A 71 -15.11 -1.15 -9.42
N HIS A 72 -14.35 -2.09 -8.85
CA HIS A 72 -13.03 -1.80 -8.28
C HIS A 72 -12.09 -1.31 -9.40
N PRO A 73 -11.78 -0.01 -9.50
CA PRO A 73 -11.04 0.50 -10.64
C PRO A 73 -9.56 0.16 -10.45
N LEU A 74 -8.94 -0.43 -11.47
CA LEU A 74 -7.50 -0.65 -11.46
C LEU A 74 -6.76 0.68 -11.37
N LEU A 75 -5.60 0.66 -10.72
CA LEU A 75 -4.76 1.84 -10.69
C LEU A 75 -4.11 2.07 -12.05
N VAL A 76 -4.23 3.30 -12.53
CA VAL A 76 -3.53 3.73 -13.74
C VAL A 76 -2.03 3.85 -13.46
N PRO A 77 -1.16 3.66 -14.45
CA PRO A 77 0.25 3.95 -14.28
C PRO A 77 0.47 5.41 -13.86
N GLY A 78 1.35 5.65 -12.89
CA GLY A 78 1.61 6.97 -12.36
C GLY A 78 2.19 6.96 -10.95
N ASP A 79 2.42 8.16 -10.41
CA ASP A 79 2.99 8.35 -9.08
C ASP A 79 1.90 8.54 -8.03
N TYR A 80 1.99 7.74 -6.97
CA TYR A 80 1.05 7.75 -5.85
C TYR A 80 1.77 7.99 -4.54
N ALA A 81 1.20 8.87 -3.72
CA ALA A 81 1.70 9.11 -2.37
C ALA A 81 1.35 7.91 -1.48
N VAL A 82 2.36 7.33 -0.83
CA VAL A 82 2.18 6.17 0.04
C VAL A 82 2.86 6.38 1.39
N ARG A 83 2.36 5.67 2.41
CA ARG A 83 3.00 5.57 3.73
C ARG A 83 3.08 4.12 4.16
N LEU A 84 4.13 3.80 4.91
CA LEU A 84 4.25 2.50 5.54
C LEU A 84 3.24 2.39 6.69
N LYS A 85 2.34 1.41 6.61
CA LYS A 85 1.31 1.14 7.63
C LYS A 85 1.79 0.09 8.63
N GLN A 86 2.40 -0.98 8.13
CA GLN A 86 2.94 -2.05 8.93
C GLN A 86 4.21 -2.58 8.29
N ASN A 87 5.20 -2.90 9.13
CA ASN A 87 6.38 -3.66 8.75
C ASN A 87 6.67 -4.61 9.89
N LYS A 88 6.02 -5.78 9.87
CA LYS A 88 6.12 -6.77 10.93
C LYS A 88 6.67 -8.05 10.33
N GLN A 89 7.74 -8.55 10.92
CA GLN A 89 8.17 -9.92 10.68
C GLN A 89 7.34 -10.80 11.62
N THR A 90 6.39 -11.55 11.05
CA THR A 90 5.49 -12.42 11.83
C THR A 90 6.17 -13.74 12.15
N ASP A 91 6.85 -14.33 11.16
CA ASP A 91 7.61 -15.57 11.27
C ASP A 91 8.97 -15.43 10.57
N PRO A 92 9.97 -16.29 10.86
CA PRO A 92 11.21 -16.36 10.11
C PRO A 92 10.92 -16.62 8.62
N GLY A 93 11.12 -15.58 7.79
CA GLY A 93 10.83 -15.64 6.35
C GLY A 93 9.50 -15.01 5.93
N GLU A 94 8.58 -14.72 6.87
CA GLU A 94 7.34 -14.01 6.58
C GLU A 94 7.46 -12.52 6.94
N LEU A 95 7.69 -11.70 5.92
CA LEU A 95 7.70 -10.25 6.06
C LEU A 95 6.31 -9.70 5.69
N GLN A 96 5.51 -9.37 6.70
CA GLN A 96 4.23 -8.72 6.50
C GLN A 96 4.45 -7.20 6.49
N GLN A 97 4.71 -6.69 5.29
CA GLN A 97 4.82 -5.26 5.03
C GLN A 97 3.58 -4.76 4.31
N SER A 98 2.96 -3.68 4.79
CA SER A 98 1.81 -3.06 4.14
C SER A 98 1.95 -1.55 4.06
N TYR A 99 1.40 -1.00 3.00
CA TYR A 99 1.44 0.41 2.66
C TYR A 99 0.02 0.93 2.52
N GLU A 100 -0.20 2.14 2.98
CA GLU A 100 -1.43 2.87 2.68
C GLU A 100 -1.13 3.83 1.54
N LEU A 101 -1.83 3.64 0.43
CA LEU A 101 -1.74 4.47 -0.77
C LEU A 101 -2.87 5.49 -0.76
N ARG A 102 -2.56 6.74 -1.09
CA ARG A 102 -3.54 7.83 -1.23
C ARG A 102 -3.86 8.08 -2.69
N LEU A 103 -5.15 8.10 -3.00
CA LEU A 103 -5.69 8.40 -4.33
C LEU A 103 -5.98 9.89 -4.49
N ALA A 104 -6.11 10.31 -5.75
CA ALA A 104 -6.46 11.69 -6.09
C ALA A 104 -7.84 12.12 -5.57
N ASP A 105 -8.78 11.18 -5.43
CA ASP A 105 -10.12 11.42 -4.85
C ASP A 105 -10.10 11.52 -3.31
N GLY A 106 -8.92 11.44 -2.70
CA GLY A 106 -8.71 11.51 -1.25
C GLY A 106 -8.95 10.20 -0.52
N LYS A 107 -9.42 9.14 -1.19
CA LYS A 107 -9.53 7.81 -0.59
C LYS A 107 -8.17 7.15 -0.43
N THR A 108 -8.13 6.12 0.40
CA THR A 108 -6.92 5.32 0.63
C THR A 108 -7.16 3.86 0.31
N ARG A 109 -6.08 3.17 -0.09
CA ARG A 109 -6.05 1.74 -0.34
C ARG A 109 -4.95 1.08 0.48
N LEU A 110 -5.23 -0.10 1.02
CA LEU A 110 -4.24 -0.87 1.77
C LEU A 110 -3.60 -1.88 0.84
N LEU A 111 -2.28 -1.76 0.67
CA LEU A 111 -1.49 -2.58 -0.23
C LEU A 111 -0.50 -3.43 0.58
N PHE A 112 -0.52 -4.73 0.38
CA PHE A 112 0.40 -5.67 1.01
C PHE A 112 1.58 -5.92 0.10
N LEU A 113 2.80 -5.97 0.65
CA LEU A 113 3.96 -6.42 -0.10
C LEU A 113 3.79 -7.90 -0.43
N TRP A 114 3.63 -8.19 -1.72
CA TRP A 114 3.39 -9.53 -2.23
C TRP A 114 4.68 -10.18 -2.73
N GLY A 115 5.63 -9.37 -3.22
CA GLY A 115 6.92 -9.85 -3.65
C GLY A 115 7.83 -8.74 -4.18
N MET A 116 9.05 -9.12 -4.53
CA MET A 116 9.96 -8.29 -5.29
C MET A 116 9.76 -8.59 -6.79
N SER A 117 9.74 -7.56 -7.62
CA SER A 117 9.72 -7.75 -9.09
C SER A 117 11.16 -7.69 -9.61
N GLU A 118 11.52 -8.62 -10.49
CA GLU A 118 12.81 -8.62 -11.21
C GLU A 118 12.97 -7.41 -12.15
#